data_AF-A0A067BN56-F1
#
_entry.id   AF-A0A067BN56-F1
#
_cell.length_a   1.000
_cell.length_b   1.000
_cell.length_c   1.000
_cell.angle_alpha   90.00
_cell.angle_beta   90.00
_cell.angle_gamma   90.00
#
_symmetry.space_group_name_H-M   'P 1'
#
loop_
_entity.id
_entity.type
_entity.pdbx_description
1 polymer ?
#
loop_
_entity_poly.entity_id
_entity_poly.type
_entity_poly.pdbx_seq_one_letter_code
_entity_poly.pdbx_strand_id
1 'polypeptide(L)'
;MELALQQIVYEEQAKMKALGFVEAFIGTNEAKCSIFLSSQWERVGRLLLIIVSGNGIQPGIWSRSLVMEPHDTSRQYYRSGSMLPYLHKAISLGYGVIVTNPSTNMVITNQNEKIPIPGSSNPEEHVRYVIRAYAL
;
A
#
# COMPACT_ATOMS: atom_id res chain seq x y z
N MET A 1 -10.18 5.59 -17.89
CA MET A 1 -9.89 4.31 -17.20
C MET A 1 -8.82 4.49 -16.14
N GLU A 2 -7.62 4.99 -16.49
CA GLU A 2 -6.53 5.17 -15.51
C GLU A 2 -6.91 6.15 -14.37
N LEU A 3 -7.53 7.29 -14.68
CA LEU A 3 -8.00 8.25 -13.67
C LEU A 3 -9.03 7.64 -12.70
N ALA A 4 -9.91 6.78 -13.19
CA ALA A 4 -10.91 6.11 -12.35
C ALA A 4 -10.27 5.09 -11.41
N LEU A 5 -9.28 4.33 -11.90
CA LEU A 5 -8.49 3.43 -11.07
C LEU A 5 -7.71 4.20 -9.99
N GLN A 6 -7.07 5.32 -10.37
CA GLN A 6 -6.37 6.18 -9.41
C GLN A 6 -7.30 6.69 -8.31
N GLN A 7 -8.50 7.15 -8.69
CA GLN A 7 -9.51 7.59 -7.74
C GLN A 7 -9.94 6.46 -6.78
N ILE A 8 -10.17 5.25 -7.30
CA ILE A 8 -10.53 4.09 -6.49
C ILE A 8 -9.40 3.70 -5.54
N VAL A 9 -8.14 3.68 -6.00
CA VAL A 9 -7.00 3.40 -5.12
C VAL A 9 -6.90 4.43 -4.01
N TYR A 10 -7.10 5.72 -4.33
CA TYR A 10 -7.13 6.78 -3.33
C TYR A 10 -8.24 6.57 -2.29
N GLU A 11 -9.45 6.18 -2.72
CA GLU A 11 -10.55 5.83 -1.80
C GLU A 11 -10.21 4.63 -0.90
N GLU A 12 -9.61 3.59 -1.47
CA GLU A 12 -9.22 2.40 -0.72
C GLU A 12 -8.12 2.72 0.32
N GLN A 13 -7.13 3.53 -0.05
CA GLN A 13 -6.10 4.01 0.87
C GLN A 13 -6.67 4.96 1.95
N ALA A 14 -7.66 5.79 1.62
CA ALA A 14 -8.37 6.61 2.59
C ALA A 14 -9.13 5.75 3.61
N LYS A 15 -9.76 4.65 3.17
CA LYS A 15 -10.40 3.68 4.06
C LYS A 15 -9.38 2.90 4.90
N MET A 16 -8.20 2.60 4.37
CA MET A 16 -7.10 2.05 5.17
C MET A 16 -6.73 3.03 6.29
N LYS A 17 -6.60 4.32 5.99
CA LYS A 17 -6.33 5.35 7.01
C LYS A 17 -7.44 5.43 8.05
N ALA A 18 -8.70 5.36 7.64
CA ALA A 18 -9.84 5.29 8.56
C ALA A 18 -9.84 4.02 9.44
N LEU A 19 -9.28 2.92 8.95
CA LEU A 19 -9.05 1.68 9.72
C LEU A 19 -7.86 1.79 10.69
N GLY A 20 -7.19 2.94 10.74
CA GLY A 20 -6.06 3.21 11.63
C GLY A 20 -4.70 2.97 11.01
N PHE A 21 -4.58 2.86 9.68
CA PHE A 21 -3.27 2.85 9.03
C PHE A 21 -2.69 4.26 8.93
N VAL A 22 -1.39 4.38 9.19
CA VAL A 22 -0.60 5.57 8.92
C VAL A 22 0.22 5.36 7.66
N GLU A 23 0.38 6.40 6.86
CA GLU A 23 1.23 6.40 5.68
C GLU A 23 2.63 6.87 6.09
N ALA A 24 3.64 6.07 5.78
CA ALA A 24 5.04 6.41 5.90
C ALA A 24 5.70 6.39 4.52
N PHE A 25 6.90 6.96 4.42
CA PHE A 25 7.59 7.14 3.15
C PHE A 25 9.00 6.56 3.19
N ILE A 26 9.41 5.95 2.08
CA ILE A 26 10.80 5.61 1.79
C ILE A 26 11.31 6.63 0.77
N GLY A 27 12.51 7.17 0.98
CA GLY A 27 13.14 8.15 0.08
C GLY A 27 13.24 9.56 0.66
N THR A 28 13.22 10.57 -0.22
CA THR A 28 13.33 11.99 0.13
C THR A 28 12.04 12.75 -0.22
N ASN A 29 12.00 14.06 0.02
CA ASN A 29 10.84 14.86 -0.36
C ASN A 29 10.62 14.92 -1.88
N GLU A 30 11.71 14.83 -2.64
CA GLU A 30 11.73 14.91 -4.11
C GLU A 30 11.43 13.57 -4.76
N ALA A 31 11.86 12.46 -4.15
CA ALA A 31 11.66 11.11 -4.66
C ALA A 31 11.31 10.14 -3.52
N LYS A 32 10.03 9.78 -3.42
CA LYS A 32 9.53 8.87 -2.38
C LYS A 32 8.43 7.93 -2.86
N CYS A 33 8.29 6.82 -2.15
CA CYS A 33 7.15 5.91 -2.27
C CYS A 33 6.49 5.68 -0.92
N SER A 34 5.19 5.42 -0.95
CA SER A 34 4.37 5.17 0.24
C SER A 34 4.47 3.73 0.71
N ILE A 35 4.46 3.57 2.02
CA ILE A 35 4.13 2.33 2.74
C ILE A 35 3.05 2.64 3.77
N PHE A 36 2.28 1.63 4.17
CA PHE A 36 1.19 1.80 5.14
C PHE A 36 1.40 0.89 6.33
N LEU A 37 1.30 1.45 7.53
CA LEU A 37 1.54 0.76 8.79
C LEU A 37 0.27 0.86 9.65
N SER A 38 -0.23 -0.25 10.19
CA SER A 38 -1.35 -0.19 11.15
C SER A 38 -0.92 0.55 12.42
N SER A 39 -1.74 1.39 13.04
CA SER A 39 -1.37 2.21 14.20
C SER A 39 -0.73 1.46 15.37
N GLN A 40 -1.07 0.18 15.56
CA GLN A 40 -0.54 -0.68 16.61
C GLN A 40 0.72 -1.49 16.21
N TRP A 41 1.29 -1.27 15.01
CA TRP A 41 2.31 -2.15 14.44
C TRP A 41 3.53 -2.35 15.35
N GLU A 42 3.95 -1.30 16.07
CA GLU A 42 5.12 -1.31 16.96
C GLU A 42 4.84 -2.01 18.32
N ARG A 43 3.57 -2.27 18.69
CA ARG A 43 3.16 -2.68 20.04
C ARG A 43 2.64 -4.12 20.12
N VAL A 44 2.66 -4.83 19.01
CA VAL A 44 2.08 -6.17 18.87
C VAL A 44 3.16 -7.24 18.73
N GLY A 45 2.92 -8.42 19.30
CA GLY A 45 3.85 -9.55 19.19
C GLY A 45 3.79 -10.30 17.85
N ARG A 46 2.92 -9.90 16.92
CA ARG A 46 2.76 -10.56 15.60
C ARG A 46 2.60 -9.52 14.50
N LEU A 47 3.57 -9.48 13.59
CA LEU A 47 3.56 -8.63 12.41
C LEU A 47 3.15 -9.42 11.16
N LEU A 48 2.25 -8.85 10.36
CA LEU A 48 1.88 -9.31 9.03
C LEU A 48 2.44 -8.31 8.00
N LEU A 49 3.41 -8.77 7.21
CA LEU A 49 3.95 -8.02 6.08
C LEU A 49 3.22 -8.41 4.80
N ILE A 50 2.54 -7.45 4.20
CA ILE A 50 1.86 -7.56 2.90
C ILE A 50 2.71 -6.86 1.85
N ILE A 51 3.30 -7.65 0.95
CA ILE A 51 4.06 -7.17 -0.20
C ILE A 51 3.15 -7.21 -1.42
N VAL A 52 2.92 -6.05 -2.01
CA VAL A 52 2.04 -5.88 -3.16
C VAL A 52 2.89 -5.59 -4.38
N SER A 53 3.07 -6.58 -5.25
CA SER A 53 3.85 -6.44 -6.48
C SER A 53 2.99 -6.64 -7.71
N GLY A 54 3.26 -5.89 -8.77
CA GLY A 54 2.58 -6.04 -10.06
C GLY A 54 2.47 -4.72 -10.79
N ASN A 55 2.34 -4.79 -12.11
CA ASN A 55 2.28 -3.59 -12.96
C ASN A 55 1.03 -2.75 -12.63
N GLY A 56 1.25 -1.55 -12.09
CA GLY A 56 0.19 -0.63 -11.70
C GLY A 56 -0.67 -1.10 -10.54
N ILE A 57 -0.24 -2.10 -9.77
CA ILE A 57 -0.86 -2.43 -8.48
C ILE A 57 -0.29 -1.48 -7.44
N GLN A 58 -1.14 -0.99 -6.55
CA GLN A 58 -0.78 -0.06 -5.48
C GLN A 58 -1.37 -0.56 -4.16
N PRO A 59 -0.82 -0.17 -3.00
CA PRO A 59 -1.41 -0.47 -1.71
C PRO A 59 -2.90 -0.09 -1.66
N GLY A 60 -3.74 -0.97 -1.11
CA GLY A 60 -5.19 -0.83 -1.05
C GLY A 60 -5.95 -1.78 -1.98
N ILE A 61 -5.33 -2.25 -3.06
CA ILE A 61 -5.98 -3.15 -4.04
C ILE A 61 -5.13 -4.37 -4.38
N TRP A 62 -5.79 -5.51 -4.59
CA TRP A 62 -5.20 -6.75 -5.11
C TRP A 62 -5.26 -6.85 -6.64
N SER A 63 -6.26 -6.22 -7.28
CA SER A 63 -6.46 -6.33 -8.72
C SER A 63 -7.12 -5.09 -9.29
N ARG A 64 -6.54 -4.59 -10.39
CA ARG A 64 -7.06 -3.45 -11.16
C ARG A 64 -8.39 -3.77 -11.82
N SER A 65 -8.56 -4.99 -12.34
CA SER A 65 -9.78 -5.36 -13.07
C SER A 65 -10.95 -5.56 -12.11
N LEU A 66 -10.72 -6.31 -11.02
CA LEU A 66 -11.76 -6.61 -10.04
C LEU A 66 -12.27 -5.36 -9.33
N VAL A 67 -11.37 -4.41 -8.99
CA VAL A 67 -11.80 -3.20 -8.27
C VAL A 67 -12.58 -2.22 -9.14
N MET A 68 -12.48 -2.38 -10.46
CA MET A 68 -13.22 -1.60 -11.46
C MET A 68 -14.59 -2.21 -11.79
N GLU A 69 -14.87 -3.44 -11.35
CA GLU A 69 -16.19 -4.05 -11.52
C GLU A 69 -17.26 -3.24 -10.76
N PRO A 70 -18.52 -3.23 -11.24
CA PRO A 70 -19.61 -2.58 -10.55
C PRO A 70 -19.72 -3.06 -9.10
N HIS A 71 -19.65 -2.12 -8.16
CA HIS A 71 -19.70 -2.42 -6.74
C HIS A 71 -21.12 -2.25 -6.19
N ASP A 72 -21.76 -3.36 -5.86
CA ASP A 72 -23.07 -3.37 -5.21
C ASP A 72 -22.92 -3.35 -3.69
N THR A 73 -22.97 -2.16 -3.12
CA THR A 73 -22.88 -1.94 -1.66
C THR A 73 -24.07 -2.51 -0.89
N SER A 74 -25.17 -2.89 -1.56
CA SER A 74 -26.31 -3.52 -0.89
C SER A 74 -26.03 -4.99 -0.55
N ARG A 75 -25.10 -5.63 -1.26
CA ARG A 75 -24.75 -7.05 -1.10
C ARG A 75 -23.37 -7.26 -0.50
N GLN A 76 -22.43 -6.37 -0.77
CA GLN A 76 -21.06 -6.49 -0.31
C GLN A 76 -20.56 -5.18 0.27
N TYR A 77 -19.97 -5.25 1.46
CA TYR A 77 -19.43 -4.06 2.12
C TYR A 77 -18.10 -3.58 1.48
N TYR A 78 -17.33 -4.51 0.90
CA TYR A 78 -16.03 -4.22 0.28
C TYR A 78 -16.06 -4.47 -1.23
N ARG A 79 -15.34 -3.66 -1.99
CA ARG A 79 -15.16 -3.85 -3.44
C ARG A 79 -14.46 -5.18 -3.73
N SER A 80 -14.81 -5.83 -4.83
CA SER A 80 -14.01 -6.92 -5.41
C SER A 80 -12.58 -6.44 -5.63
N GLY A 81 -11.59 -7.28 -5.31
CA GLY A 81 -10.18 -6.89 -5.43
C GLY A 81 -9.69 -5.88 -4.38
N SER A 82 -10.50 -5.49 -3.38
CA SER A 82 -10.06 -4.66 -2.26
C SER A 82 -9.17 -5.43 -1.27
N MET A 83 -8.18 -4.74 -0.69
CA MET A 83 -7.42 -5.27 0.45
C MET A 83 -8.15 -5.16 1.80
N LEU A 84 -9.10 -4.23 1.91
CA LEU A 84 -9.77 -3.89 3.16
C LEU A 84 -10.35 -5.08 3.95
N PRO A 85 -11.00 -6.10 3.35
CA PRO A 85 -11.48 -7.24 4.14
C PRO A 85 -10.36 -7.99 4.86
N TYR A 86 -9.18 -8.10 4.22
CA TYR A 86 -8.02 -8.77 4.79
C TYR A 86 -7.36 -7.92 5.87
N LEU A 87 -7.23 -6.62 5.62
CA LEU A 87 -6.67 -5.68 6.60
C LEU A 87 -7.56 -5.62 7.85
N HIS A 88 -8.88 -5.47 7.68
CA HIS A 88 -9.83 -5.46 8.78
C HIS A 88 -9.76 -6.75 9.60
N LYS A 89 -9.68 -7.90 8.93
CA LYS A 89 -9.55 -9.19 9.62
C LYS A 89 -8.22 -9.29 10.38
N ALA A 90 -7.09 -8.92 9.78
CA ALA A 90 -5.78 -8.97 10.42
C ALA A 90 -5.74 -8.09 11.68
N ILE A 91 -6.27 -6.87 11.59
CA ILE A 91 -6.40 -5.96 12.73
C ILE A 91 -7.27 -6.56 13.83
N SER A 92 -8.43 -7.15 13.48
CA SER A 92 -9.32 -7.80 14.45
C SER A 92 -8.69 -8.99 15.17
N LEU A 93 -7.70 -9.64 14.54
CA LEU A 93 -6.96 -10.78 15.09
C LEU A 93 -5.74 -10.33 15.92
N GLY A 94 -5.50 -9.02 16.05
CA GLY A 94 -4.41 -8.46 16.84
C GLY A 94 -3.05 -8.50 16.14
N TYR A 95 -3.02 -8.50 14.81
CA TYR A 95 -1.77 -8.31 14.06
C TYR A 95 -1.45 -6.83 13.92
N GLY A 96 -0.17 -6.51 13.98
CA GLY A 96 0.39 -5.32 13.34
C GLY A 96 0.53 -5.60 11.86
N VAL A 97 0.19 -4.66 10.99
CA VAL A 97 0.17 -4.86 9.54
C VAL A 97 1.03 -3.81 8.85
N ILE A 98 1.89 -4.26 7.95
CA ILE A 98 2.71 -3.42 7.08
C ILE A 98 2.31 -3.74 5.64
N VAL A 99 1.93 -2.74 4.86
CA VAL A 99 1.61 -2.87 3.43
C VAL A 99 2.61 -2.06 2.63
N THR A 100 3.32 -2.72 1.72
CA THR A 100 4.41 -2.15 0.92
C THR A 100 4.27 -2.55 -0.55
N ASN A 101 4.70 -1.67 -1.46
CA ASN A 101 4.86 -2.01 -2.87
C ASN A 101 6.33 -1.83 -3.30
N PRO A 102 7.08 -2.93 -3.53
CA PRO A 102 8.49 -2.87 -3.90
C PRO A 102 8.72 -2.49 -5.36
N SER A 103 7.65 -2.25 -6.13
CA SER A 103 7.72 -1.90 -7.56
C SER A 103 7.81 -0.39 -7.81
N THR A 104 7.57 0.45 -6.79
CA THR A 104 7.69 1.90 -6.90
C THR A 104 9.12 2.31 -6.57
N ASN A 105 9.98 2.30 -7.60
CA ASN A 105 11.42 2.50 -7.42
C ASN A 105 11.96 3.81 -7.98
N MET A 106 11.14 4.53 -8.74
CA MET A 106 11.51 5.79 -9.38
C MET A 106 10.32 6.74 -9.39
N VAL A 107 10.60 8.05 -9.39
CA VAL A 107 9.64 9.10 -9.71
C VAL A 107 9.96 9.70 -11.08
N ILE A 108 8.93 10.10 -11.81
CA ILE A 108 9.09 10.85 -13.06
C ILE A 108 8.83 12.32 -12.75
N THR A 109 9.82 13.18 -13.00
CA THR A 109 9.69 14.62 -12.77
C THR A 109 8.85 15.29 -13.86
N ASN A 110 8.49 16.55 -13.65
CA ASN A 110 7.82 17.37 -14.68
C ASN A 110 8.67 17.54 -15.96
N GLN A 111 9.99 17.33 -15.85
CA GLN A 111 10.94 17.38 -16.97
C GLN A 111 11.11 16.00 -17.64
N ASN A 112 10.28 15.02 -17.27
CA ASN A 112 10.35 13.63 -17.75
C ASN A 112 11.65 12.89 -17.38
N GLU A 113 12.35 13.37 -16.34
CA GLU A 113 13.54 12.72 -15.80
C GLU A 113 13.13 11.64 -14.80
N LYS A 114 13.82 10.49 -14.84
CA LYS A 114 13.59 9.40 -13.89
C LYS A 114 14.59 9.52 -12.74
N ILE A 115 14.07 9.83 -11.56
CA ILE A 115 14.88 9.91 -10.35
C ILE A 115 14.65 8.63 -9.54
N PRO A 116 15.71 7.85 -9.21
CA PRO A 116 15.57 6.69 -8.34
C PRO A 116 15.19 7.14 -6.92
N ILE A 117 14.35 6.34 -6.27
CA ILE A 117 13.93 6.58 -4.88
C ILE A 117 15.00 5.99 -3.95
N PRO A 118 15.71 6.79 -3.15
CA PRO A 118 16.70 6.27 -2.20
C PRO A 118 16.07 5.29 -1.20
N GLY A 119 16.70 4.15 -0.94
CA GLY A 119 16.12 3.10 -0.09
C GLY A 119 15.07 2.22 -0.78
N SER A 120 14.71 2.54 -2.03
CA SER A 120 13.77 1.79 -2.87
C SER A 120 14.24 1.78 -4.33
N SER A 121 15.55 1.84 -4.63
CA SER A 121 15.99 1.95 -6.04
C SER A 121 15.69 0.69 -6.85
N ASN A 122 15.45 -0.44 -6.17
CA ASN A 122 15.03 -1.71 -6.72
C ASN A 122 14.18 -2.49 -5.68
N PRO A 123 13.45 -3.55 -6.09
CA PRO A 123 12.59 -4.30 -5.18
C PRO A 123 13.28 -4.90 -3.95
N GLU A 124 14.52 -5.38 -4.11
CA GLU A 124 15.27 -5.97 -3.00
C GLU A 124 15.65 -4.91 -1.96
N GLU A 125 16.10 -3.74 -2.43
CA GLU A 125 16.40 -2.61 -1.56
C GLU A 125 15.17 -2.11 -0.80
N HIS A 126 14.03 -2.01 -1.48
CA HIS A 126 12.77 -1.63 -0.86
C HIS A 126 12.41 -2.57 0.31
N VAL A 127 12.38 -3.88 0.05
CA VAL A 127 12.00 -4.87 1.07
C VAL A 127 13.02 -4.86 2.22
N ARG A 128 14.32 -4.75 1.92
CA ARG A 128 15.38 -4.65 2.93
C ARG A 128 15.21 -3.42 3.81
N TYR A 129 14.86 -2.27 3.22
CA TYR A 129 14.58 -1.05 3.98
C TYR A 129 13.38 -1.27 4.90
N VAL A 130 12.26 -1.77 4.36
CA VAL A 130 11.02 -2.00 5.15
C VAL A 130 11.29 -2.91 6.34
N ILE A 131 11.99 -4.03 6.13
CA ILE A 131 12.29 -4.97 7.21
C ILE A 131 13.15 -4.32 8.28
N ARG A 132 14.22 -3.62 7.89
CA ARG A 132 15.15 -2.98 8.84
C ARG A 132 14.54 -1.82 9.62
N ALA A 133 13.62 -1.08 9.00
CA ALA A 133 13.05 0.12 9.61
C ALA A 133 11.77 -0.17 10.42
N TYR A 134 11.03 -1.24 10.10
CA TYR A 134 9.69 -1.45 10.64
C TYR A 134 9.38 -2.89 11.10
N ALA A 135 10.26 -3.87 10.90
CA ALA A 135 9.98 -5.27 11.26
C ALA A 135 11.04 -5.95 12.14
N LEU A 136 12.13 -5.24 12.45
CA LEU A 136 13.22 -5.64 13.34
C LEU A 136 13.39 -4.59 14.43
#